data_AF-A0A6P2BS48-F1
#
_entry.id   AF-A0A6P2BS48-F1
#
_cell.length_a   1.000
_cell.length_b   1.000
_cell.length_c   1.000
_cell.angle_alpha   90.00
_cell.angle_beta   90.00
_cell.angle_gamma   90.00
#
_symmetry.space_group_name_H-M   'P 1'
#
loop_
_entity.id
_entity.type
_entity.pdbx_description
1 polymer ?
#
loop_
_entity_poly.entity_id
_entity_poly.type
_entity_poly.pdbx_seq_one_letter_code
_entity_poly.pdbx_strand_id
1 'polypeptide(L)'
;MYRDRPWWLDVLLRGPSALASAPGRAIVTLLIAGGAACTVYSGYIHLYLWGRQQFPYRDIPTIGPLFLIQGIVAILIGLLVIIIRRLGAVLVGAGLLVASVAALVIDVEVGMFGFKDSWSVPYVKTTLYEEIVGAVLLLVAAGAIAWSGGSGRRG
;
A
#
# COMPACT_ATOMS: atom_id res chain seq x y z
N MET A 1 26.54 -1.73 -27.47
CA MET A 1 26.55 -0.59 -26.52
C MET A 1 25.80 -1.05 -25.27
N TYR A 2 26.52 -1.53 -24.25
CA TYR A 2 25.92 -1.97 -22.98
C TYR A 2 25.55 -0.70 -22.22
N ARG A 3 24.25 -0.44 -22.03
CA ARG A 3 23.81 0.70 -21.23
C ARG A 3 23.89 0.25 -19.78
N ASP A 4 24.90 0.73 -19.06
CA ASP A 4 25.04 0.46 -17.62
C ASP A 4 23.73 0.84 -16.93
N ARG A 5 23.11 -0.14 -16.28
CA ARG A 5 21.88 0.10 -15.52
C ARG A 5 22.22 1.00 -14.34
N PRO A 6 21.46 2.07 -14.09
CA PRO A 6 21.72 2.91 -12.93
C PRO A 6 21.46 2.13 -11.64
N TRP A 7 22.32 2.36 -10.64
CA TRP A 7 22.35 1.63 -9.36
C TRP A 7 21.01 1.61 -8.60
N TRP A 8 20.17 2.64 -8.78
CA TRP A 8 18.88 2.73 -8.10
C TRP A 8 17.86 1.72 -8.66
N LEU A 9 17.96 1.33 -9.94
CA LEU A 9 17.15 0.26 -10.50
C LEU A 9 17.48 -1.08 -9.85
N ASP A 10 18.77 -1.37 -9.65
CA ASP A 10 19.18 -2.62 -9.00
C ASP A 10 18.64 -2.72 -7.57
N VAL A 11 18.57 -1.59 -6.86
CA VAL A 11 17.96 -1.52 -5.51
C VAL A 11 16.46 -1.79 -5.58
N LEU A 12 15.72 -1.12 -6.47
CA LEU A 12 14.26 -1.28 -6.61
C LEU A 12 13.86 -2.69 -7.07
N LEU A 13 14.74 -3.37 -7.82
CA LEU A 13 14.54 -4.74 -8.31
C LEU A 13 14.94 -5.82 -7.30
N ARG A 14 15.42 -5.45 -6.10
CA ARG A 14 15.64 -6.42 -5.01
C ARG A 14 14.32 -7.02 -4.55
N GLY A 15 14.36 -8.28 -4.15
CA GLY A 15 13.22 -8.98 -3.57
C GLY A 15 13.66 -9.84 -2.38
N PRO A 16 12.80 -10.72 -1.86
CA PRO A 16 13.12 -11.59 -0.72
C PRO A 16 14.41 -12.40 -0.90
N SER A 17 14.77 -12.78 -2.14
CA SER A 17 16.02 -13.49 -2.44
C SER A 17 17.31 -12.74 -2.07
N ALA A 18 17.23 -11.44 -1.79
CA ALA A 18 18.37 -10.65 -1.31
C ALA A 18 18.76 -11.00 0.14
N LEU A 19 17.87 -11.63 0.92
CA LEU A 19 18.16 -12.04 2.29
C LEU A 19 18.95 -13.36 2.32
N ALA A 20 20.02 -13.39 3.13
CA ALA A 20 20.91 -14.54 3.27
C ALA A 20 20.21 -15.79 3.87
N SER A 21 19.38 -15.61 4.90
CA SER A 21 18.76 -16.72 5.63
C SER A 21 17.41 -17.15 5.04
N ALA A 22 17.17 -18.47 4.94
CA ALA A 22 15.89 -19.00 4.46
C ALA A 22 14.69 -18.57 5.33
N PRO A 23 14.77 -18.57 6.69
CA PRO A 23 13.70 -18.04 7.52
C PRO A 23 13.41 -16.56 7.26
N GLY A 24 14.45 -15.74 7.04
CA GLY A 24 14.28 -14.33 6.71
C GLY A 24 13.52 -14.13 5.40
N ARG A 25 13.84 -14.92 4.37
CA ARG A 25 13.10 -14.90 3.09
C ARG A 25 11.63 -15.25 3.27
N ALA A 26 11.33 -16.28 4.07
CA ALA A 26 9.97 -16.71 4.35
C ALA A 26 9.18 -15.62 5.09
N ILE A 27 9.75 -15.05 6.16
CA ILE A 27 9.14 -13.96 6.93
C ILE A 27 8.83 -12.76 6.03
N VAL A 28 9.81 -12.27 5.27
CA VAL A 28 9.59 -11.13 4.36
C VAL A 28 8.52 -11.44 3.32
N THR A 29 8.48 -12.67 2.79
CA THR A 29 7.44 -13.07 1.84
C THR A 29 6.05 -13.06 2.47
N LEU A 30 5.92 -13.52 3.71
CA LEU A 30 4.66 -13.49 4.46
C LEU A 30 4.21 -12.04 4.76
N LEU A 31 5.14 -11.15 5.13
CA LEU A 31 4.86 -9.73 5.32
C LEU A 31 4.35 -9.08 4.02
N ILE A 32 5.01 -9.35 2.89
CA ILE A 32 4.56 -8.87 1.57
C ILE A 32 3.16 -9.41 1.25
N ALA A 33 2.91 -10.69 1.51
CA ALA A 33 1.61 -11.31 1.24
C ALA A 33 0.49 -10.71 2.10
N GLY A 34 0.74 -10.52 3.40
CA GLY A 34 -0.21 -9.86 4.30
C GLY A 34 -0.49 -8.43 3.89
N GLY A 35 0.56 -7.64 3.60
CA GLY A 35 0.42 -6.26 3.15
C GLY A 35 -0.29 -6.15 1.79
N ALA A 36 -0.03 -7.06 0.86
CA ALA A 36 -0.76 -7.13 -0.42
C ALA A 36 -2.24 -7.47 -0.20
N ALA A 37 -2.55 -8.40 0.70
CA ALA A 37 -3.93 -8.76 1.04
C ALA A 37 -4.68 -7.57 1.65
N CYS A 38 -4.06 -6.83 2.59
CA CYS A 38 -4.58 -5.56 3.08
C CYS A 38 -4.82 -4.58 1.91
N THR A 39 -3.83 -4.36 1.05
CA THR A 39 -3.98 -3.43 -0.10
C THR A 39 -5.18 -3.78 -0.99
N VAL A 40 -5.39 -5.07 -1.31
CA VAL A 40 -6.57 -5.52 -2.07
C VAL A 40 -7.86 -5.28 -1.28
N TYR A 41 -7.84 -5.53 0.03
CA TYR A 41 -8.99 -5.38 0.90
C TYR A 41 -9.37 -3.90 1.14
N SER A 42 -8.40 -2.99 1.27
CA SER A 42 -8.62 -1.53 1.22
C SER A 42 -9.35 -1.15 -0.07
N GLY A 43 -8.92 -1.69 -1.21
CA GLY A 43 -9.57 -1.44 -2.49
C GLY A 43 -11.02 -1.97 -2.54
N TYR A 44 -11.28 -3.15 -1.98
CA TYR A 44 -12.63 -3.68 -1.80
C TYR A 44 -13.50 -2.76 -0.94
N ILE A 45 -12.99 -2.29 0.21
CA ILE A 45 -13.73 -1.37 1.09
C ILE A 45 -14.08 -0.10 0.33
N HIS A 46 -13.13 0.53 -0.37
CA HIS A 46 -13.40 1.76 -1.12
C HIS A 46 -14.46 1.59 -2.21
N LEU A 47 -14.44 0.47 -2.95
CA LEU A 47 -15.49 0.17 -3.93
C LEU A 47 -16.85 -0.12 -3.28
N TYR A 48 -16.87 -0.72 -2.09
CA TYR A 48 -18.08 -0.92 -1.31
C TYR A 48 -18.67 0.43 -0.85
N LEU A 49 -17.84 1.30 -0.26
CA LEU A 49 -18.22 2.65 0.17
C LEU A 49 -18.65 3.52 -1.02
N TRP A 50 -18.01 3.35 -2.17
CA TRP A 50 -18.33 4.10 -3.38
C TRP A 50 -19.77 3.85 -3.85
N GLY A 51 -20.25 2.61 -3.87
CA GLY A 51 -21.51 2.30 -4.57
C GLY A 51 -22.48 1.31 -3.92
N ARG A 52 -22.11 0.64 -2.83
CA ARG A 52 -22.96 -0.41 -2.21
C ARG A 52 -23.46 -0.08 -0.81
N GLN A 53 -22.88 0.90 -0.13
CA GLN A 53 -23.41 1.37 1.15
C GLN A 53 -24.69 2.20 0.95
N GLN A 54 -25.50 2.30 2.01
CA GLN A 54 -26.75 3.07 2.04
C GLN A 54 -26.60 4.54 1.64
N PHE A 55 -25.50 5.18 2.06
CA PHE A 55 -25.13 6.55 1.66
C PHE A 55 -23.80 6.50 0.90
N PRO A 56 -23.85 6.26 -0.43
CA PRO A 56 -22.66 5.96 -1.20
C PRO A 56 -21.84 7.22 -1.49
N TYR A 57 -20.52 7.07 -1.53
CA TYR A 57 -19.60 8.17 -1.80
C TYR A 57 -19.65 8.65 -3.27
N ARG A 58 -20.19 7.85 -4.20
CA ARG A 58 -20.26 8.19 -5.64
C ARG A 58 -20.94 9.52 -5.95
N ASP A 59 -21.86 9.96 -5.08
CA ASP A 59 -22.68 11.15 -5.30
C ASP A 59 -22.01 12.44 -4.73
N ILE A 60 -20.85 12.31 -4.09
CA ILE A 60 -20.08 13.43 -3.54
C ILE A 60 -19.10 13.95 -4.62
N PRO A 61 -19.18 15.23 -5.03
CA PRO A 61 -18.27 15.80 -6.01
C PRO A 61 -16.80 15.63 -5.61
N THR A 62 -15.95 15.25 -6.57
CA THR A 62 -14.51 14.93 -6.39
C THR A 62 -14.23 13.68 -5.54
N ILE A 63 -14.83 13.57 -4.35
CA ILE A 63 -14.63 12.45 -3.42
C ILE A 63 -15.08 11.12 -4.06
N GLY A 64 -16.26 11.08 -4.68
CA GLY A 64 -16.77 9.88 -5.34
C GLY A 64 -15.81 9.30 -6.38
N PRO A 65 -15.37 10.07 -7.39
CA PRO A 65 -14.34 9.62 -8.33
C PRO A 65 -13.03 9.18 -7.66
N LEU A 66 -12.57 9.86 -6.61
CA LEU A 66 -11.36 9.47 -5.89
C LEU A 66 -11.51 8.13 -5.18
N PHE A 67 -12.65 7.85 -4.54
CA PHE A 67 -12.95 6.54 -3.95
C PHE A 67 -12.95 5.41 -4.99
N LEU A 68 -13.52 5.66 -6.17
CA LEU A 68 -13.51 4.69 -7.27
C LEU A 68 -12.09 4.39 -7.76
N ILE A 69 -11.31 5.46 -8.02
CA ILE A 69 -9.93 5.35 -8.51
C ILE A 69 -9.07 4.63 -7.47
N GLN A 70 -9.15 5.04 -6.20
CA GLN A 70 -8.44 4.39 -5.09
C GLN A 70 -8.77 2.90 -5.09
N GLY A 71 -10.06 2.56 -5.13
CA GLY A 71 -10.53 1.17 -5.05
C GLY A 71 -9.93 0.26 -6.13
N ILE A 72 -9.96 0.73 -7.38
CA ILE A 72 -9.38 -0.01 -8.52
C ILE A 72 -7.86 -0.08 -8.41
N VAL A 73 -7.21 1.05 -8.13
CA VAL A 73 -5.74 1.15 -8.06
C VAL A 73 -5.18 0.31 -6.94
N ALA A 74 -5.84 0.26 -5.77
CA ALA A 74 -5.44 -0.56 -4.63
C ALA A 74 -5.49 -2.05 -4.95
N ILE A 75 -6.53 -2.53 -5.62
CA ILE A 75 -6.60 -3.93 -6.07
C ILE A 75 -5.45 -4.24 -7.04
N LEU A 76 -5.24 -3.39 -8.06
CA LEU A 76 -4.17 -3.61 -9.05
C LEU A 76 -2.78 -3.59 -8.41
N ILE A 77 -2.53 -2.66 -7.49
CA ILE A 77 -1.25 -2.56 -6.77
C ILE A 77 -1.08 -3.73 -5.81
N GLY A 78 -2.12 -4.17 -5.09
CA GLY A 78 -2.04 -5.36 -4.24
C GLY A 78 -1.66 -6.61 -5.04
N LEU A 79 -2.27 -6.80 -6.21
CA LEU A 79 -1.90 -7.87 -7.15
C LEU A 79 -0.46 -7.71 -7.68
N LEU A 80 -0.05 -6.49 -8.02
CA LEU A 80 1.31 -6.18 -8.44
C LEU A 80 2.34 -6.57 -7.36
N VAL A 81 2.08 -6.20 -6.11
CA VAL A 81 2.94 -6.48 -4.96
C VAL A 81 3.13 -7.99 -4.78
N ILE A 82 2.04 -8.77 -4.79
CA ILE A 82 2.13 -10.22 -4.56
C ILE A 82 2.77 -10.98 -5.73
N ILE A 83 2.59 -10.51 -6.97
CA ILE A 83 3.17 -11.16 -8.16
C ILE A 83 4.65 -10.83 -8.27
N ILE A 84 5.01 -9.54 -8.17
CA ILE A 84 6.36 -9.06 -8.47
C ILE A 84 7.31 -9.18 -7.27
N ARG A 85 6.81 -8.92 -6.05
CA ARG A 85 7.56 -9.00 -4.77
C ARG A 85 8.91 -8.28 -4.80
N ARG A 86 9.02 -7.20 -5.57
CA ARG A 86 10.23 -6.35 -5.63
C ARG A 86 10.05 -5.10 -4.79
N LEU A 87 11.15 -4.58 -4.27
CA LEU A 87 11.17 -3.41 -3.39
C LEU A 87 10.37 -2.24 -3.98
N GLY A 88 10.50 -1.96 -5.27
CA GLY A 88 9.71 -0.91 -5.93
C GLY A 88 8.20 -1.14 -5.85
N ALA A 89 7.73 -2.37 -6.10
CA ALA A 89 6.31 -2.70 -5.99
C ALA A 89 5.82 -2.61 -4.53
N VAL A 90 6.60 -3.12 -3.58
CA VAL A 90 6.30 -3.05 -2.14
C VAL A 90 6.18 -1.60 -1.67
N LEU A 91 7.09 -0.72 -2.09
CA LEU A 91 7.06 0.71 -1.77
C LEU A 91 5.87 1.43 -2.38
N VAL A 92 5.46 1.08 -3.60
CA VAL A 92 4.25 1.61 -4.23
C VAL A 92 3.00 1.23 -3.43
N GLY A 93 2.88 -0.03 -2.99
CA GLY A 93 1.80 -0.47 -2.12
C GLY A 93 1.78 0.23 -0.76
N ALA A 94 2.95 0.34 -0.11
CA ALA A 94 3.08 1.06 1.16
C ALA A 94 2.70 2.53 1.01
N GLY A 95 3.18 3.20 -0.04
CA GLY A 95 2.89 4.60 -0.32
C GLY A 95 1.41 4.85 -0.56
N LEU A 96 0.72 3.95 -1.29
CA LEU A 96 -0.72 4.04 -1.48
C LEU A 96 -1.47 4.02 -0.14
N LEU A 97 -1.18 3.03 0.72
CA LEU A 97 -1.86 2.88 2.01
C LEU A 97 -1.58 4.06 2.95
N VAL A 98 -0.33 4.55 2.99
CA VAL A 98 0.02 5.74 3.78
C VAL A 98 -0.72 6.98 3.27
N ALA A 99 -0.80 7.16 1.95
CA ALA A 99 -1.54 8.27 1.36
C ALA A 99 -3.05 8.17 1.65
N SER A 100 -3.62 6.96 1.63
CA SER A 100 -5.01 6.69 1.95
C SER A 100 -5.34 7.04 3.41
N VAL A 101 -4.52 6.57 4.35
CA VAL A 101 -4.64 6.93 5.78
C VAL A 101 -4.54 8.44 5.99
N ALA A 102 -3.58 9.09 5.34
CA ALA A 102 -3.41 10.53 5.45
C ALA A 102 -4.64 11.28 4.89
N ALA A 103 -5.15 10.86 3.73
CA ALA A 103 -6.35 11.45 3.14
C ALA A 103 -7.58 11.28 4.06
N LEU A 104 -7.78 10.10 4.64
CA LEU A 104 -8.86 9.84 5.60
C LEU A 104 -8.76 10.74 6.83
N VAL A 105 -7.57 10.85 7.44
CA VAL A 105 -7.36 11.71 8.61
C VAL A 105 -7.60 13.18 8.26
N ILE A 106 -7.12 13.65 7.11
CA ILE A 106 -7.37 15.02 6.66
C ILE A 106 -8.86 15.27 6.42
N ASP A 107 -9.55 14.33 5.78
CA ASP A 107 -10.98 14.44 5.46
C ASP A 107 -11.86 14.48 6.72
N VAL A 108 -11.50 13.74 7.77
CA VAL A 108 -12.23 13.76 9.05
C VAL A 108 -11.87 14.98 9.90
N GLU A 109 -10.60 15.36 9.99
CA GLU A 109 -10.16 16.44 10.89
C GLU A 109 -10.38 17.84 10.30
N VAL A 110 -10.11 18.01 9.00
CA VAL A 110 -10.12 19.30 8.31
C VAL A 110 -11.20 19.35 7.24
N GLY A 111 -11.45 18.23 6.54
CA GLY A 111 -12.28 18.16 5.35
C GLY A 111 -11.49 18.39 4.07
N MET A 112 -11.95 17.81 2.96
CA MET A 112 -11.37 17.98 1.63
C MET A 112 -12.47 18.21 0.59
N PHE A 113 -12.22 19.10 -0.37
CA PHE A 113 -13.11 19.35 -1.51
C PHE A 113 -14.56 19.72 -1.14
N GLY A 114 -14.77 20.40 -0.01
CA GLY A 114 -16.09 20.79 0.47
C GLY A 114 -16.88 19.66 1.15
N PHE A 115 -16.25 18.50 1.36
CA PHE A 115 -16.74 17.40 2.17
C PHE A 115 -15.90 17.29 3.45
N LYS A 116 -16.53 16.87 4.54
CA LYS A 116 -15.86 16.57 5.80
C LYS A 116 -16.53 15.36 6.42
N ASP A 117 -15.78 14.29 6.57
CA ASP A 117 -16.28 13.05 7.16
C ASP A 117 -16.23 13.10 8.70
N SER A 118 -16.64 12.02 9.36
CA SER A 118 -16.64 11.90 10.82
C SER A 118 -16.14 10.54 11.29
N TRP A 119 -15.39 10.53 12.39
CA TRP A 119 -15.01 9.31 13.12
C TRP A 119 -16.18 8.42 13.56
N SER A 120 -17.41 8.94 13.50
CA SER A 120 -18.63 8.21 13.85
C SER A 120 -19.25 7.44 12.68
N VAL A 121 -18.85 7.67 11.43
CA VAL A 121 -19.48 6.97 10.31
C VAL A 121 -18.96 5.52 10.20
N PRO A 122 -19.78 4.60 9.67
CA PRO A 122 -19.37 3.20 9.50
C PRO A 122 -18.10 3.07 8.66
N TYR A 123 -17.27 2.07 8.96
CA TYR A 123 -16.02 1.72 8.27
C TYR A 123 -14.85 2.69 8.37
N VAL A 124 -14.98 3.93 8.86
CA VAL A 124 -13.82 4.84 9.01
C VAL A 124 -12.71 4.22 9.85
N LYS A 125 -13.04 3.70 11.04
CA LYS A 125 -12.03 3.06 11.91
C LYS A 125 -11.49 1.75 11.33
N THR A 126 -12.35 0.97 10.67
CA THR A 126 -11.95 -0.29 10.05
C THR A 126 -10.95 -0.06 8.92
N THR A 127 -11.24 0.91 8.04
CA THR A 127 -10.35 1.34 6.96
C THR A 127 -9.04 1.86 7.53
N LEU A 128 -9.09 2.75 8.53
CA LEU A 128 -7.89 3.27 9.19
C LEU A 128 -6.97 2.16 9.72
N TYR A 129 -7.51 1.22 10.50
CA TYR A 129 -6.68 0.16 11.10
C TYR A 129 -6.13 -0.80 10.06
N GLU A 130 -6.94 -1.17 9.09
CA GLU A 130 -6.55 -2.07 8.00
C GLU A 130 -5.41 -1.49 7.16
N GLU A 131 -5.54 -0.23 6.75
CA GLU A 131 -4.53 0.44 5.93
C GLU A 131 -3.23 0.69 6.70
N ILE A 132 -3.31 1.02 7.99
CA ILE A 132 -2.14 1.12 8.87
C ILE A 132 -1.42 -0.24 8.97
N VAL A 133 -2.16 -1.32 9.21
CA VAL A 133 -1.58 -2.67 9.27
C VAL A 133 -0.90 -3.02 7.95
N GLY A 134 -1.57 -2.81 6.82
CA GLY A 134 -1.01 -3.07 5.49
C GLY A 134 0.25 -2.24 5.22
N ALA A 135 0.22 -0.94 5.54
CA ALA A 135 1.36 -0.04 5.39
C ALA A 135 2.56 -0.50 6.23
N VAL A 136 2.34 -0.84 7.51
CA VAL A 136 3.40 -1.31 8.40
C VAL A 136 4.01 -2.62 7.87
N LEU A 137 3.20 -3.59 7.46
CA LEU A 137 3.69 -4.86 6.91
C LEU A 137 4.59 -4.64 5.69
N LEU A 138 4.16 -3.78 4.75
CA LEU A 138 4.92 -3.46 3.55
C LEU A 138 6.17 -2.64 3.84
N LEU A 139 6.12 -1.67 4.75
CA LEU A 139 7.28 -0.86 5.14
C LEU A 139 8.35 -1.68 5.86
N VAL A 140 7.96 -2.60 6.75
CA VAL A 140 8.88 -3.51 7.43
C VAL A 140 9.54 -4.45 6.40
N ALA A 141 8.76 -5.00 5.47
CA ALA A 141 9.31 -5.82 4.38
C ALA A 141 10.28 -5.03 3.48
N ALA A 142 9.91 -3.80 3.11
CA ALA A 142 10.76 -2.91 2.32
C ALA A 142 12.08 -2.60 3.03
N GLY A 143 12.03 -2.28 4.32
CA GLY A 143 13.21 -2.02 5.14
C GLY A 143 14.16 -3.22 5.20
N ALA A 144 13.62 -4.42 5.42
CA ALA A 144 14.41 -5.65 5.43
C ALA A 144 15.10 -5.92 4.07
N ILE A 145 14.39 -5.75 2.95
CA ILE A 145 14.95 -5.92 1.60
C ILE A 145 16.02 -4.87 1.32
N ALA A 146 15.78 -3.60 1.64
CA ALA A 146 16.72 -2.51 1.40
C ALA A 146 18.03 -2.69 2.18
N TRP A 147 17.93 -3.03 3.47
CA TRP A 147 19.08 -3.23 4.35
C TRP A 147 19.94 -4.44 3.94
N SER A 148 19.32 -5.53 3.50
CA SER A 148 20.01 -6.77 3.11
C SER A 148 21.04 -6.61 1.99
N GLY A 149 20.89 -5.60 1.12
CA GLY A 149 21.85 -5.36 0.04
C GLY A 149 22.82 -4.19 0.30
N GLY A 150 22.83 -3.62 1.51
CA GLY A 150 23.86 -2.68 1.97
C GLY A 150 25.07 -3.39 2.61
N SER A 151 24.83 -4.53 3.26
CA SER A 151 25.86 -5.34 3.93
C SER A 151 26.82 -6.04 2.95
N GLY A 152 26.41 -6.32 1.71
CA GLY A 152 27.26 -6.94 0.69
C GLY A 152 28.25 -6.01 -0.03
N ARG A 153 28.21 -4.69 0.21
CA ARG A 153 29.11 -3.70 -0.42
C ARG A 153 30.29 -3.27 0.46
N ARG A 154 30.44 -3.85 1.66
CA ARG A 154 31.47 -3.49 2.66
C ARG A 154 32.50 -4.61 2.91
N GLY A 155 32.60 -5.58 2.02
CA GLY A 155 33.60 -6.67 2.08
C GLY A 155 34.62 -6.56 0.97
#